data_AF-A0A1G4VE38-F1
#
_entry.id   AF-A0A1G4VE38-F1
#
_cell.length_a   1.000
_cell.length_b   1.000
_cell.length_c   1.000
_cell.angle_alpha   90.00
_cell.angle_beta   90.00
_cell.angle_gamma   90.00
#
_symmetry.space_group_name_H-M   'P 1'
#
loop_
_entity.id
_entity.type
_entity.pdbx_description
1 polymer ?
#
loop_
_entity_poly.entity_id
_entity_poly.type
_entity_poly.pdbx_seq_one_letter_code
_entity_poly.pdbx_strand_id
1 'polypeptide(L)'
;MKNINKLLIGVSATLGILASGALPVSAATTTTLVVPGIMQGWAFVQEAPLLSTSVGAMVAGPGAGVGSANLKVGATGGMTLAKAGYGGVRLDSLNSLEYNTYRTSGPAAAAISLQLNIDSDLTDADVSFQGRLVFEPYHSQTVTTGQWQTWNTLSGVGTGSWWGTRAPLNATGKCPQSNPCTWNEVLAKFPNIGIRNVFGGVVLKVGSGGGPMEINVDKLVINDDIYDFGPVLALDLGSSFDYSLLAGAAITTGASNSFTNSLGAGAAITTGAGNVIPGSLNAGAAITTGADNVIGVDLNAGAAITIGASNTISGSQNFGVVTPISGYSVAMAAFDVAMADSLSRPSTLLAAELGETTLGAGVYSAPAFFTLTGALTLDAKNDPTAVFIIRSPGYISTAAGASIVLANGAQASNVFWVSGSYFSAGAGAVLSGNILATSYVTLGADAGLTGRIFSQSGYITLGANVTVKN
;
A
#
# COMPACT_ATOMS: atom_id res chain seq x y z
N MET A 1 17.75 -52.53 -67.02
CA MET A 1 17.85 -51.25 -67.76
C MET A 1 18.04 -50.12 -66.75
N LYS A 2 19.08 -49.30 -67.00
CA LYS A 2 19.49 -48.03 -66.35
C LYS A 2 20.11 -48.04 -64.93
N ASN A 3 21.45 -47.95 -64.92
CA ASN A 3 22.30 -47.35 -63.88
C ASN A 3 21.93 -45.89 -63.60
N ILE A 4 22.22 -45.39 -62.38
CA ILE A 4 22.85 -44.06 -62.14
C ILE A 4 23.38 -43.97 -60.69
N ASN A 5 24.65 -43.55 -60.59
CA ASN A 5 25.42 -43.17 -59.41
C ASN A 5 24.86 -41.93 -58.69
N LYS A 6 25.13 -41.75 -57.37
CA LYS A 6 25.97 -40.64 -56.86
C LYS A 6 25.92 -40.44 -55.32
N LEU A 7 27.12 -40.38 -54.75
CA LEU A 7 27.65 -39.30 -53.89
C LEU A 7 27.12 -39.16 -52.45
N LEU A 8 27.86 -39.73 -51.49
CA LEU A 8 27.85 -39.32 -50.09
C LEU A 8 28.60 -37.98 -49.95
N ILE A 9 27.86 -36.89 -49.69
CA ILE A 9 28.41 -35.62 -49.22
C ILE A 9 28.26 -35.60 -47.70
N GLY A 10 29.39 -35.64 -46.99
CA GLY A 10 29.43 -35.36 -45.56
C GLY A 10 29.19 -33.87 -45.33
N VAL A 11 28.10 -33.54 -44.64
CA VAL A 11 27.87 -32.20 -44.10
C VAL A 11 28.16 -32.25 -42.61
N SER A 12 29.32 -31.69 -42.24
CA SER A 12 29.70 -31.43 -40.87
C SER A 12 28.84 -30.27 -40.35
N ALA A 13 27.86 -30.57 -39.48
CA ALA A 13 27.06 -29.55 -38.82
C ALA A 13 27.91 -28.90 -37.72
N THR A 14 28.43 -27.70 -38.01
CA THR A 14 29.10 -26.86 -37.02
C THR A 14 28.04 -26.27 -36.09
N LEU A 15 28.06 -26.70 -34.83
CA LEU A 15 27.17 -26.23 -33.77
C LEU A 15 27.59 -24.79 -33.39
N GLY A 16 26.88 -23.80 -33.94
CA GLY A 16 27.04 -22.41 -33.53
C GLY A 16 26.50 -22.20 -32.12
N ILE A 17 27.39 -22.09 -31.14
CA ILE A 17 27.05 -21.69 -29.77
C ILE A 17 26.68 -20.20 -29.83
N LEU A 18 25.38 -19.91 -29.86
CA LEU A 18 24.84 -18.59 -29.54
C LEU A 18 25.04 -18.39 -28.03
N ALA A 19 26.12 -17.70 -27.67
CA ALA A 19 26.27 -17.15 -26.33
C ALA A 19 25.14 -16.13 -26.12
N SER A 20 24.11 -16.52 -25.37
CA SER A 20 23.11 -15.60 -24.84
C SER A 20 23.81 -14.67 -23.86
N GLY A 21 24.27 -13.52 -24.34
CA GLY A 21 24.66 -12.42 -23.48
C GLY A 21 23.45 -12.03 -22.65
N ALA A 22 23.46 -12.40 -21.36
CA ALA A 22 22.54 -11.81 -20.41
C ALA A 22 22.81 -10.31 -20.42
N LEU A 23 21.87 -9.53 -20.96
CA LEU A 23 21.85 -8.10 -20.74
C LEU A 23 21.88 -7.87 -19.23
N PRO A 24 22.70 -6.94 -18.72
CA PRO A 24 22.65 -6.62 -17.30
C PRO A 24 21.22 -6.19 -16.98
N VAL A 25 20.54 -6.98 -16.16
CA VAL A 25 19.30 -6.55 -15.51
C VAL A 25 19.71 -5.38 -14.64
N SER A 26 19.39 -4.16 -15.08
CA SER A 26 19.44 -2.99 -14.20
C SER A 26 18.63 -3.36 -12.97
N ALA A 27 19.24 -3.31 -11.79
CA ALA A 27 18.51 -3.47 -10.54
C ALA A 27 17.33 -2.49 -10.57
N ALA A 28 16.11 -3.00 -10.38
CA ALA A 28 14.94 -2.15 -10.33
C ALA A 28 15.09 -1.23 -9.11
N THR A 29 15.16 0.09 -9.35
CA THR A 29 15.18 1.09 -8.28
C THR A 29 13.92 0.89 -7.45
N THR A 30 14.10 0.44 -6.20
CA THR A 30 12.99 -0.01 -5.37
C THR A 30 12.45 1.17 -4.61
N THR A 31 11.20 1.56 -4.89
CA THR A 31 10.54 2.65 -4.15
C THR A 31 10.18 2.18 -2.75
N THR A 32 10.67 2.90 -1.75
CA THR A 32 10.37 2.67 -0.34
C THR A 32 9.13 3.47 0.04
N LEU A 33 8.03 2.76 0.27
CA LEU A 33 6.79 3.36 0.75
C LEU A 33 6.91 3.70 2.25
N VAL A 34 6.53 4.93 2.59
CA VAL A 34 6.54 5.47 3.96
C VAL A 34 5.12 5.90 4.33
N VAL A 35 4.49 5.09 5.19
CA VAL A 35 3.06 5.19 5.53
C VAL A 35 2.87 5.11 7.05
N PRO A 36 1.69 5.46 7.59
CA PRO A 36 1.39 5.21 9.00
C PRO A 36 1.66 3.74 9.37
N GLY A 37 2.37 3.52 10.49
CA GLY A 37 2.76 2.18 10.95
C GLY A 37 4.00 1.57 10.27
N ILE A 38 4.45 2.12 9.13
CA ILE A 38 5.67 1.69 8.41
C ILE A 38 6.47 2.94 8.02
N MET A 39 7.02 3.59 9.03
CA MET A 39 7.69 4.88 8.82
C MET A 39 9.11 4.75 8.26
N GLN A 40 9.68 3.54 8.10
CA GLN A 40 11.00 3.33 7.48
C GLN A 40 12.13 4.19 8.08
N GLY A 41 12.06 4.42 9.40
CA GLY A 41 12.99 5.26 10.14
C GLY A 41 12.76 6.78 10.02
N TRP A 42 11.72 7.21 9.30
CA TRP A 42 11.23 8.57 9.33
C TRP A 42 10.42 8.84 10.60
N ALA A 43 10.47 10.06 11.10
CA ALA A 43 9.66 10.49 12.22
C ALA A 43 9.25 11.96 12.05
N PHE A 44 8.00 12.23 12.39
CA PHE A 44 7.50 13.58 12.54
C PHE A 44 7.98 14.15 13.87
N VAL A 45 8.66 15.30 13.85
CA VAL A 45 9.16 15.98 15.06
C VAL A 45 8.77 17.45 15.05
N GLN A 46 8.21 17.92 16.16
CA GLN A 46 7.93 19.33 16.39
C GLN A 46 9.17 20.00 16.99
N GLU A 47 9.73 21.01 16.33
CA GLU A 47 11.02 21.60 16.75
C GLU A 47 10.88 22.77 17.74
N ALA A 48 9.86 23.65 17.62
CA ALA A 48 9.49 24.65 18.63
C ALA A 48 8.32 25.54 18.14
N PRO A 49 7.55 26.15 19.07
CA PRO A 49 7.43 25.76 20.47
C PRO A 49 6.72 24.40 20.57
N LEU A 50 7.07 23.57 21.57
CA LEU A 50 6.55 22.21 21.78
C LEU A 50 5.04 22.14 22.13
N LEU A 51 4.35 23.29 22.13
CA LEU A 51 2.91 23.47 22.33
C LEU A 51 2.23 24.21 21.16
N SER A 52 2.88 24.30 19.99
CA SER A 52 2.19 24.83 18.80
C SER A 52 1.20 23.81 18.26
N THR A 53 0.20 24.28 17.51
CA THR A 53 -0.76 23.44 16.76
C THR A 53 -0.12 22.78 15.52
N SER A 54 1.18 22.48 15.58
CA SER A 54 1.91 21.87 14.47
C SER A 54 1.57 20.40 14.40
N VAL A 55 1.22 19.92 13.21
CA VAL A 55 0.84 18.53 12.98
C VAL A 55 1.57 18.03 11.75
N GLY A 56 2.14 16.84 11.86
CA GLY A 56 2.66 16.08 10.74
C GLY A 56 1.84 14.82 10.57
N ALA A 57 1.44 14.51 9.33
CA ALA A 57 0.68 13.32 9.02
C ALA A 57 1.02 12.82 7.62
N MET A 58 0.94 11.50 7.43
CA MET A 58 0.88 10.93 6.09
C MET A 58 -0.57 10.98 5.61
N VAL A 59 -0.81 11.54 4.43
CA VAL A 59 -2.15 11.84 3.91
C VAL A 59 -2.22 11.58 2.41
N ALA A 60 -3.43 11.44 1.88
CA ALA A 60 -3.64 11.44 0.43
C ALA A 60 -3.01 12.71 -0.20
N GLY A 61 -2.40 12.56 -1.38
CA GLY A 61 -1.74 13.67 -2.04
C GLY A 61 -2.76 14.75 -2.45
N PRO A 62 -2.53 16.04 -2.15
CA PRO A 62 -3.40 17.10 -2.64
C PRO A 62 -3.35 17.21 -4.17
N GLY A 63 -4.43 17.72 -4.77
CA GLY A 63 -4.55 17.82 -6.23
C GLY A 63 -4.57 16.46 -6.90
N ALA A 64 -3.62 16.20 -7.80
CA ALA A 64 -3.47 14.93 -8.52
C ALA A 64 -2.40 13.99 -7.89
N GLY A 65 -1.96 14.27 -6.66
CA GLY A 65 -1.01 13.41 -5.94
C GLY A 65 -1.68 12.15 -5.39
N VAL A 66 -0.96 11.03 -5.34
CA VAL A 66 -1.49 9.76 -4.80
C VAL A 66 -1.35 9.72 -3.27
N GLY A 67 -0.20 10.15 -2.75
CA GLY A 67 0.12 10.25 -1.33
C GLY A 67 1.00 11.48 -1.06
N SER A 68 1.12 11.87 0.20
CA SER A 68 2.19 12.77 0.66
C SER A 68 2.37 12.73 2.17
N ALA A 69 3.48 13.28 2.65
CA ALA A 69 3.61 13.75 4.02
C ALA A 69 3.16 15.21 4.11
N ASN A 70 2.10 15.49 4.86
CA ASN A 70 1.65 16.85 5.17
C ASN A 70 2.34 17.36 6.42
N LEU A 71 2.89 18.57 6.35
CA LEU A 71 3.42 19.30 7.48
C LEU A 71 2.66 20.62 7.60
N LYS A 72 1.92 20.75 8.70
CA LYS A 72 1.12 21.93 9.03
C LYS A 72 1.67 22.60 10.27
N VAL A 73 1.86 23.92 10.21
CA VAL A 73 2.39 24.71 11.33
C VAL A 73 1.57 25.98 11.54
N GLY A 74 1.51 26.42 12.80
CA GLY A 74 1.00 27.74 13.18
C GLY A 74 2.05 28.84 12.95
N ALA A 75 1.74 30.08 13.36
CA ALA A 75 2.55 31.27 13.05
C ALA A 75 4.03 31.19 13.47
N THR A 76 4.31 30.54 14.59
CA THR A 76 5.65 30.39 15.17
C THR A 76 6.12 28.94 15.20
N GLY A 77 5.29 28.01 14.73
CA GLY A 77 5.55 26.57 14.82
C GLY A 77 6.58 26.10 13.80
N GLY A 78 7.35 25.07 14.16
CA GLY A 78 8.19 24.31 13.25
C GLY A 78 7.81 22.83 13.28
N MET A 79 7.77 22.22 12.11
CA MET A 79 7.52 20.78 11.95
C MET A 79 8.58 20.18 11.02
N THR A 80 9.06 19.00 11.37
CA THR A 80 9.97 18.24 10.54
C THR A 80 9.46 16.83 10.30
N LEU A 81 9.81 16.28 9.14
CA LEU A 81 9.83 14.87 8.87
C LEU A 81 11.31 14.51 8.70
N ALA A 82 11.86 13.77 9.65
CA ALA A 82 13.30 13.54 9.75
C ALA A 82 13.62 12.04 9.74
N LYS A 83 14.72 11.69 9.09
CA LYS A 83 15.29 10.33 9.11
C LYS A 83 16.73 10.40 9.57
N ALA A 84 17.04 9.67 10.64
CA ALA A 84 18.44 9.40 11.01
C ALA A 84 19.06 8.39 10.03
N GLY A 85 20.32 8.57 9.70
CA GLY A 85 21.04 7.72 8.73
C GLY A 85 21.93 8.52 7.80
N TYR A 86 22.38 7.88 6.72
CA TYR A 86 23.28 8.46 5.71
C TYR A 86 24.63 8.96 6.25
N GLY A 87 25.01 8.60 7.48
CA GLY A 87 26.27 9.05 8.07
C GLY A 87 27.47 8.58 7.25
N GLY A 88 28.41 9.49 7.01
CA GLY A 88 29.61 9.24 6.21
C GLY A 88 29.40 9.38 4.71
N VAL A 89 28.16 9.59 4.24
CA VAL A 89 27.91 9.85 2.82
C VAL A 89 28.49 11.22 2.47
N ARG A 90 29.48 11.20 1.59
CA ARG A 90 30.10 12.39 1.03
C ARG A 90 29.16 13.07 0.05
N LEU A 91 29.07 14.41 0.10
CA LEU A 91 28.14 15.12 -0.78
C LEU A 91 28.54 15.04 -2.26
N ASP A 92 29.83 14.90 -2.57
CA ASP A 92 30.33 14.69 -3.94
C ASP A 92 29.95 13.31 -4.53
N SER A 93 29.47 12.38 -3.70
CA SER A 93 28.93 11.08 -4.13
C SER A 93 27.42 11.09 -4.41
N LEU A 94 26.76 12.23 -4.19
CA LEU A 94 25.33 12.37 -4.47
C LEU A 94 25.13 12.73 -5.96
N ASN A 95 24.58 11.77 -6.70
CA ASN A 95 24.22 11.90 -8.11
C ASN A 95 22.75 12.32 -8.30
N SER A 96 21.90 12.05 -7.30
CA SER A 96 20.50 12.47 -7.29
C SER A 96 20.11 12.94 -5.90
N LEU A 97 19.48 14.12 -5.83
CA LEU A 97 18.88 14.63 -4.61
C LEU A 97 17.71 15.53 -4.98
N GLU A 98 16.52 14.94 -5.01
CA GLU A 98 15.31 15.59 -5.52
C GLU A 98 14.10 15.29 -4.64
N TYR A 99 13.11 16.17 -4.62
CA TYR A 99 11.84 15.92 -3.92
C TYR A 99 10.72 16.79 -4.47
N ASN A 100 9.49 16.38 -4.25
CA ASN A 100 8.30 17.12 -4.65
C ASN A 100 7.67 17.84 -3.47
N THR A 101 7.15 19.05 -3.71
CA THR A 101 6.31 19.73 -2.72
C THR A 101 5.03 20.26 -3.31
N TYR A 102 4.01 20.39 -2.47
CA TYR A 102 2.76 21.08 -2.78
C TYR A 102 2.43 22.05 -1.65
N ARG A 103 2.37 23.35 -1.94
CA ARG A 103 1.91 24.34 -0.95
C ARG A 103 0.40 24.50 -1.02
N THR A 104 -0.30 24.09 0.03
CA THR A 104 -1.73 24.34 0.21
C THR A 104 -1.97 25.76 0.71
N SER A 105 -1.20 26.20 1.70
CA SER A 105 -1.27 27.57 2.25
C SER A 105 0.07 28.03 2.82
N GLY A 106 0.26 29.35 2.92
CA GLY A 106 1.45 29.97 3.50
C GLY A 106 2.00 31.14 2.68
N PRO A 107 3.10 31.77 3.13
CA PRO A 107 3.78 32.85 2.42
C PRO A 107 4.22 32.45 1.01
N ALA A 108 4.38 33.44 0.12
CA ALA A 108 4.78 33.21 -1.27
C ALA A 108 6.10 32.44 -1.43
N ALA A 109 7.04 32.61 -0.50
CA ALA A 109 8.33 31.91 -0.50
C ALA A 109 8.32 30.54 0.20
N ALA A 110 7.24 30.18 0.90
CA ALA A 110 7.23 28.98 1.73
C ALA A 110 7.18 27.70 0.88
N ALA A 111 8.18 26.85 1.04
CA ALA A 111 8.24 25.47 0.58
C ALA A 111 8.86 24.62 1.71
N ILE A 112 8.76 23.30 1.62
CA ILE A 112 9.54 22.43 2.52
C ILE A 112 11.01 22.60 2.17
N SER A 113 11.84 22.85 3.18
CA SER A 113 13.30 22.88 3.06
C SER A 113 13.85 21.46 3.22
N LEU A 114 14.89 21.13 2.45
CA LEU A 114 15.69 19.92 2.64
C LEU A 114 16.93 20.29 3.44
N GLN A 115 17.20 19.58 4.52
CA GLN A 115 18.34 19.84 5.40
C GLN A 115 19.13 18.57 5.65
N LEU A 116 20.45 18.72 5.64
CA LEU A 116 21.40 17.65 5.92
C LEU A 116 22.16 18.02 7.19
N ASN A 117 22.27 17.10 8.15
CA ASN A 117 23.18 17.28 9.28
C ASN A 117 24.62 17.09 8.77
N ILE A 118 25.40 18.18 8.75
CA ILE A 118 26.67 18.22 8.04
C ILE A 118 27.87 18.13 8.97
N ASP A 119 28.84 17.34 8.52
CA ASP A 119 30.25 17.44 8.84
C ASP A 119 30.94 18.10 7.64
N SER A 120 31.64 19.20 7.86
CA SER A 120 32.30 19.98 6.81
C SER A 120 33.58 19.32 6.31
N ASP A 121 34.14 18.37 7.05
CA ASP A 121 35.27 17.54 6.62
C ASP A 121 35.22 16.15 7.27
N LEU A 122 34.61 15.18 6.57
CA LEU A 122 34.54 13.79 7.05
C LEU A 122 35.89 13.08 7.19
N THR A 123 37.00 13.71 6.78
CA THR A 123 38.34 13.11 6.85
C THR A 123 39.12 13.53 8.10
N ASP A 124 38.61 14.50 8.86
CA ASP A 124 39.20 14.91 10.12
C ASP A 124 38.62 14.12 11.31
N ALA A 125 39.04 14.49 12.52
CA ALA A 125 38.58 13.85 13.76
C ALA A 125 37.44 14.62 14.47
N ASP A 126 37.04 15.79 13.95
CA ASP A 126 36.02 16.64 14.55
C ASP A 126 34.60 16.17 14.18
N VAL A 127 34.08 15.26 14.99
CA VAL A 127 32.70 14.77 14.85
C VAL A 127 31.65 15.70 15.47
N SER A 128 32.00 16.93 15.87
CA SER A 128 31.05 17.86 16.51
C SER A 128 29.92 18.28 15.56
N PHE A 129 28.84 18.84 16.11
CA PHE A 129 27.73 19.32 15.28
C PHE A 129 28.06 20.69 14.68
N GLN A 130 28.45 20.69 13.41
CA GLN A 130 28.85 21.87 12.65
C GLN A 130 27.67 22.56 11.94
N GLY A 131 26.45 22.14 12.26
CA GLY A 131 25.20 22.69 11.73
C GLY A 131 24.58 21.82 10.65
N ARG A 132 23.51 22.37 10.07
CA ARG A 132 22.84 21.86 8.89
C ARG A 132 23.22 22.66 7.66
N LEU A 133 23.33 21.96 6.53
CA LEU A 133 23.26 22.55 5.20
C LEU A 133 21.80 22.47 4.73
N VAL A 134 21.25 23.61 4.35
CA VAL A 134 19.81 23.82 4.10
C VAL A 134 19.62 24.25 2.66
N PHE A 135 18.76 23.55 1.94
CA PHE A 135 18.27 23.93 0.63
C PHE A 135 16.89 24.58 0.76
N GLU A 136 16.76 25.80 0.25
CA GLU A 136 15.47 26.47 0.12
C GLU A 136 15.18 26.86 -1.33
N PRO A 137 14.09 26.33 -1.93
CA PRO A 137 13.79 26.57 -3.35
C PRO A 137 13.67 28.04 -3.72
N TYR A 138 13.10 28.87 -2.84
CA TYR A 138 12.74 30.26 -3.15
C TYR A 138 13.94 31.18 -3.46
N HIS A 139 15.17 30.77 -3.13
CA HIS A 139 16.36 31.56 -3.45
C HIS A 139 16.64 31.64 -4.97
N SER A 140 16.30 30.59 -5.72
CA SER A 140 16.59 30.50 -7.15
C SER A 140 15.37 30.16 -8.00
N GLN A 141 14.24 29.82 -7.38
CA GLN A 141 13.05 29.31 -8.05
C GLN A 141 11.78 29.95 -7.47
N THR A 142 10.68 29.90 -8.23
CA THR A 142 9.38 30.43 -7.78
C THR A 142 8.52 29.32 -7.17
N VAL A 143 8.00 29.54 -5.97
CA VAL A 143 7.08 28.60 -5.31
C VAL A 143 5.62 28.98 -5.60
N THR A 144 4.88 28.04 -6.15
CA THR A 144 3.50 28.19 -6.61
C THR A 144 2.54 27.48 -5.65
N THR A 145 1.43 28.14 -5.31
CA THR A 145 0.40 27.56 -4.44
C THR A 145 -0.53 26.67 -5.24
N GLY A 146 -0.97 25.56 -4.65
CA GLY A 146 -1.98 24.70 -5.23
C GLY A 146 -1.47 23.80 -6.36
N GLN A 147 -0.16 23.70 -6.58
CA GLN A 147 0.46 22.92 -7.64
C GLN A 147 1.65 22.10 -7.09
N TRP A 148 1.85 20.89 -7.63
CA TRP A 148 3.03 20.08 -7.34
C TRP A 148 4.25 20.64 -8.09
N GLN A 149 5.37 20.78 -7.40
CA GLN A 149 6.64 21.21 -7.96
C GLN A 149 7.75 20.26 -7.53
N THR A 150 8.66 19.97 -8.46
CA THR A 150 9.84 19.14 -8.23
C THR A 150 11.07 20.02 -8.03
N TRP A 151 11.86 19.73 -7.00
CA TRP A 151 13.09 20.43 -6.70
C TRP A 151 14.28 19.52 -6.93
N ASN A 152 15.02 19.74 -8.01
CA ASN A 152 16.36 19.18 -8.14
C ASN A 152 17.34 20.06 -7.37
N THR A 153 17.82 19.55 -6.24
CA THR A 153 18.65 20.34 -5.32
C THR A 153 20.12 20.43 -5.75
N LEU A 154 20.55 19.56 -6.65
CA LEU A 154 21.91 19.56 -7.21
C LEU A 154 22.04 20.54 -8.37
N SER A 155 20.92 21.06 -8.88
CA SER A 155 20.91 22.01 -9.99
C SER A 155 21.63 23.33 -9.64
N GLY A 156 22.52 23.77 -10.52
CA GLY A 156 23.29 25.01 -10.35
C GLY A 156 22.54 26.28 -10.78
N VAL A 157 21.23 26.35 -10.57
CA VAL A 157 20.41 27.48 -11.03
C VAL A 157 20.56 28.73 -10.15
N GLY A 158 20.59 29.90 -10.79
CA GLY A 158 20.62 31.20 -10.12
C GLY A 158 21.89 31.45 -9.30
N THR A 159 21.73 32.14 -8.16
CA THR A 159 22.81 32.40 -7.20
C THR A 159 23.04 31.25 -6.22
N GLY A 160 22.36 30.11 -6.41
CA GLY A 160 22.38 28.99 -5.48
C GLY A 160 21.27 29.05 -4.41
N SER A 161 20.99 27.88 -3.82
CA SER A 161 19.90 27.67 -2.86
C SER A 161 20.36 27.01 -1.56
N TRP A 162 21.67 26.74 -1.43
CA TRP A 162 22.25 26.04 -0.30
C TRP A 162 22.93 27.00 0.68
N TRP A 163 22.57 26.93 1.95
CA TRP A 163 23.21 27.73 2.99
C TRP A 163 23.44 26.95 4.28
N GLY A 164 24.46 27.37 5.04
CA GLY A 164 24.82 26.80 6.32
C GLY A 164 24.11 27.48 7.48
N THR A 165 23.64 26.71 8.45
CA THR A 165 23.03 27.27 9.66
C THR A 165 24.05 27.75 10.69
N ARG A 166 25.30 27.26 10.63
CA ARG A 166 26.36 27.55 11.61
C ARG A 166 27.74 27.54 10.94
N ALA A 167 28.74 28.05 11.66
CA ALA A 167 30.14 27.95 11.24
C ALA A 167 30.59 26.47 11.33
N PRO A 168 31.47 26.00 10.41
CA PRO A 168 32.17 26.79 9.39
C PRO A 168 31.34 27.06 8.12
N LEU A 169 30.19 26.42 7.94
CA LEU A 169 29.38 26.51 6.72
C LEU A 169 28.90 27.93 6.40
N ASN A 170 28.52 28.70 7.43
CA ASN A 170 27.95 30.04 7.30
C ASN A 170 28.95 31.19 7.54
N ALA A 171 30.24 30.88 7.68
CA ALA A 171 31.28 31.88 7.89
C ALA A 171 31.37 32.86 6.70
N THR A 172 31.98 34.03 6.91
CA THR A 172 32.21 35.02 5.86
C THR A 172 32.94 34.40 4.66
N GLY A 173 32.41 34.60 3.45
CA GLY A 173 32.97 34.01 2.21
C GLY A 173 32.62 32.54 1.97
N LYS A 174 31.84 31.91 2.87
CA LYS A 174 31.32 30.56 2.70
C LYS A 174 29.90 30.60 2.13
N CYS A 175 28.92 29.96 2.78
CA CYS A 175 27.55 29.85 2.30
C CYS A 175 26.54 30.34 3.35
N PRO A 176 26.56 31.63 3.76
CA PRO A 176 25.56 32.18 4.66
C PRO A 176 24.19 32.30 3.97
N GLN A 177 23.09 32.34 4.74
CA GLN A 177 21.73 32.46 4.18
C GLN A 177 21.55 33.73 3.31
N SER A 178 22.24 34.83 3.66
CA SER A 178 22.19 36.08 2.90
C SER A 178 22.90 36.01 1.53
N ASN A 179 23.75 35.01 1.33
CA ASN A 179 24.46 34.77 0.08
C ASN A 179 24.66 33.25 -0.09
N PRO A 180 23.59 32.52 -0.45
CA PRO A 180 23.62 31.07 -0.59
C PRO A 180 24.59 30.64 -1.70
N CYS A 181 24.97 29.37 -1.67
CA CYS A 181 25.84 28.73 -2.64
C CYS A 181 25.04 27.84 -3.58
N THR A 182 25.54 27.67 -4.80
CA THR A 182 25.19 26.54 -5.67
C THR A 182 25.79 25.25 -5.09
N TRP A 183 25.29 24.08 -5.54
CA TRP A 183 25.85 22.80 -5.11
C TRP A 183 27.36 22.69 -5.39
N ASN A 184 27.79 23.10 -6.59
CA ASN A 184 29.21 23.07 -6.98
C ASN A 184 30.07 23.99 -6.12
N GLU A 185 29.54 25.16 -5.72
CA GLU A 185 30.26 26.05 -4.80
C GLU A 185 30.39 25.47 -3.40
N VAL A 186 29.38 24.75 -2.90
CA VAL A 186 29.47 24.02 -1.64
C VAL A 186 30.62 23.01 -1.71
N LEU A 187 30.64 22.16 -2.75
CA LEU A 187 31.70 21.15 -2.94
C LEU A 187 33.08 21.78 -3.11
N ALA A 188 33.19 22.90 -3.82
CA ALA A 188 34.46 23.60 -4.00
C ALA A 188 34.97 24.22 -2.69
N LYS A 189 34.07 24.75 -1.84
CA LYS A 189 34.43 25.40 -0.57
C LYS A 189 34.70 24.40 0.55
N PHE A 190 34.13 23.20 0.46
CA PHE A 190 34.26 22.11 1.41
C PHE A 190 34.41 20.78 0.67
N PRO A 191 35.60 20.44 0.15
CA PRO A 191 35.81 19.26 -0.68
C PRO A 191 35.49 17.94 0.02
N ASN A 192 35.58 17.91 1.36
CA ASN A 192 35.36 16.70 2.16
C ASN A 192 34.01 16.67 2.89
N ILE A 193 33.11 17.59 2.56
CA ILE A 193 31.81 17.71 3.21
C ILE A 193 30.96 16.45 3.04
N GLY A 194 30.24 16.10 4.09
CA GLY A 194 29.28 15.00 4.05
C GLY A 194 28.31 14.99 5.21
N ILE A 195 27.42 14.01 5.19
CA ILE A 195 26.45 13.81 6.25
C ILE A 195 27.18 13.21 7.46
N ARG A 196 26.97 13.79 8.65
CA ARG A 196 27.70 13.42 9.88
C ARG A 196 27.64 11.92 10.16
N ASN A 197 28.77 11.32 10.55
CA ASN A 197 28.81 9.93 11.00
C ASN A 197 27.96 9.69 12.26
N VAL A 198 28.01 10.65 13.20
CA VAL A 198 27.27 10.57 14.47
C VAL A 198 26.03 11.46 14.38
N PHE A 199 24.85 10.88 14.50
CA PHE A 199 23.55 11.56 14.28
C PHE A 199 23.44 12.22 12.89
N GLY A 200 23.97 11.55 11.86
CA GLY A 200 23.66 11.86 10.47
C GLY A 200 22.16 11.81 10.21
N GLY A 201 21.69 12.62 9.29
CA GLY A 201 20.29 12.61 8.95
C GLY A 201 19.89 13.58 7.86
N VAL A 202 18.73 13.27 7.31
CA VAL A 202 18.03 14.05 6.30
C VAL A 202 16.73 14.55 6.93
N VAL A 203 16.46 15.83 6.76
CA VAL A 203 15.34 16.52 7.40
C VAL A 203 14.56 17.29 6.35
N LEU A 204 13.27 17.02 6.25
CA LEU A 204 12.31 17.81 5.50
C LEU A 204 11.59 18.72 6.50
N LYS A 205 11.71 20.05 6.35
CA LYS A 205 11.27 21.00 7.37
C LYS A 205 10.40 22.12 6.81
N VAL A 206 9.37 22.47 7.58
CA VAL A 206 8.56 23.69 7.42
C VAL A 206 8.59 24.52 8.71
N GLY A 207 8.52 25.86 8.58
CA GLY A 207 8.77 26.78 9.69
C GLY A 207 10.23 26.72 10.18
N SER A 208 10.59 27.24 11.36
CA SER A 208 9.82 28.01 12.34
C SER A 208 9.91 29.50 12.03
N GLY A 209 8.78 30.13 11.71
CA GLY A 209 8.73 31.53 11.29
C GLY A 209 8.07 31.70 9.93
N GLY A 210 7.74 32.94 9.58
CA GLY A 210 7.04 33.25 8.32
C GLY A 210 5.52 33.13 8.38
N GLY A 211 4.93 32.69 9.49
CA GLY A 211 3.47 32.60 9.64
C GLY A 211 2.93 31.18 9.45
N PRO A 212 1.60 30.99 9.59
CA PRO A 212 0.98 29.68 9.44
C PRO A 212 1.08 29.20 8.00
N MET A 213 1.35 27.91 7.83
CA MET A 213 1.50 27.30 6.52
C MET A 213 1.21 25.80 6.56
N GLU A 214 0.82 25.27 5.41
CA GLU A 214 0.52 23.87 5.20
C GLU A 214 1.09 23.44 3.87
N ILE A 215 2.07 22.53 3.93
CA ILE A 215 2.86 22.10 2.78
C ILE A 215 3.05 20.60 2.84
N ASN A 216 2.92 19.95 1.69
CA ASN A 216 3.11 18.53 1.53
C ASN A 216 4.46 18.24 0.86
N VAL A 217 5.10 17.12 1.23
CA VAL A 217 6.24 16.51 0.53
C VAL A 217 5.86 15.17 -0.04
N ASP A 218 6.44 14.84 -1.19
CA ASP A 218 6.45 13.48 -1.72
C ASP A 218 7.71 13.19 -2.55
N LYS A 219 7.96 11.92 -2.89
CA LYS A 219 8.99 11.44 -3.82
C LYS A 219 10.40 11.99 -3.54
N LEU A 220 10.87 11.84 -2.30
CA LEU A 220 12.26 12.19 -1.98
C LEU A 220 13.19 11.13 -2.58
N VAL A 221 14.13 11.57 -3.41
CA VAL A 221 15.17 10.76 -4.03
C VAL A 221 16.52 11.15 -3.45
N ILE A 222 17.29 10.16 -2.99
CA ILE A 222 18.69 10.32 -2.54
C ILE A 222 19.49 9.20 -3.21
N ASN A 223 20.23 9.52 -4.27
CA ASN A 223 20.83 8.54 -5.18
C ASN A 223 19.78 7.52 -5.65
N ASP A 224 19.95 6.24 -5.28
CA ASP A 224 19.08 5.14 -5.65
C ASP A 224 17.91 4.94 -4.66
N ASP A 225 17.94 5.60 -3.50
CA ASP A 225 16.85 5.53 -2.52
C ASP A 225 15.71 6.46 -2.94
N ILE A 226 14.53 5.89 -3.16
CA ILE A 226 13.31 6.65 -3.46
C ILE A 226 12.32 6.44 -2.30
N TYR A 227 11.86 7.54 -1.69
CA TYR A 227 10.83 7.53 -0.64
C TYR A 227 9.53 8.11 -1.17
N ASP A 228 8.48 7.30 -1.15
CA ASP A 228 7.11 7.68 -1.48
C ASP A 228 6.32 7.83 -0.18
N PHE A 229 5.86 9.03 0.12
CA PHE A 229 5.16 9.34 1.37
C PHE A 229 3.66 9.30 1.12
N GLY A 230 2.88 8.65 1.97
CA GLY A 230 1.44 8.62 1.75
C GLY A 230 0.66 7.81 2.76
N PRO A 231 -0.67 7.74 2.62
CA PRO A 231 -1.48 6.84 3.42
C PRO A 231 -1.35 5.42 2.88
N VAL A 232 -1.77 4.42 3.65
CA VAL A 232 -2.02 3.10 3.07
C VAL A 232 -3.23 3.22 2.17
N LEU A 233 -3.11 2.88 0.88
CA LEU A 233 -4.21 2.92 -0.08
C LEU A 233 -5.09 1.68 0.05
N ALA A 234 -6.39 1.78 -0.25
CA ALA A 234 -7.24 0.59 -0.26
C ALA A 234 -6.82 -0.38 -1.39
N LEU A 235 -7.10 -1.69 -1.24
CA LEU A 235 -6.96 -2.61 -2.36
C LEU A 235 -8.19 -2.47 -3.28
N ASP A 236 -7.95 -2.40 -4.59
CA ASP A 236 -9.04 -2.39 -5.58
C ASP A 236 -9.52 -3.82 -5.83
N LEU A 237 -10.77 -4.09 -5.45
CA LEU A 237 -11.41 -5.39 -5.62
C LEU A 237 -12.36 -5.44 -6.85
N GLY A 238 -12.32 -4.42 -7.71
CA GLY A 238 -13.16 -4.34 -8.91
C GLY A 238 -14.63 -4.01 -8.59
N SER A 239 -15.01 -2.74 -8.68
CA SER A 239 -16.35 -2.24 -8.30
C SER A 239 -17.47 -2.56 -9.30
N SER A 240 -17.15 -3.11 -10.48
CA SER A 240 -18.14 -3.37 -11.52
C SER A 240 -18.94 -4.67 -11.35
N PHE A 241 -18.54 -5.54 -10.40
CA PHE A 241 -19.19 -6.83 -10.16
C PHE A 241 -19.28 -7.09 -8.65
N ASP A 242 -20.36 -6.61 -8.03
CA ASP A 242 -20.60 -6.80 -6.61
C ASP A 242 -20.96 -8.26 -6.30
N TYR A 243 -19.97 -9.00 -5.80
CA TYR A 243 -20.13 -10.33 -5.21
C TYR A 243 -20.01 -10.25 -3.68
N SER A 244 -20.93 -10.88 -2.96
CA SER A 244 -20.73 -11.17 -1.54
C SER A 244 -19.70 -12.28 -1.37
N LEU A 245 -19.77 -13.32 -2.21
CA LEU A 245 -18.83 -14.44 -2.25
C LEU A 245 -18.32 -14.67 -3.67
N LEU A 246 -17.01 -14.84 -3.84
CA LEU A 246 -16.37 -15.20 -5.10
C LEU A 246 -15.34 -16.31 -4.88
N ALA A 247 -15.51 -17.48 -5.50
CA ALA A 247 -14.66 -18.65 -5.31
C ALA A 247 -14.14 -19.24 -6.63
N GLY A 248 -12.85 -19.58 -6.69
CA GLY A 248 -12.24 -20.27 -7.82
C GLY A 248 -12.86 -21.63 -8.12
N ALA A 249 -13.25 -22.37 -7.08
CA ALA A 249 -13.83 -23.71 -7.23
C ALA A 249 -15.33 -23.74 -6.91
N ALA A 250 -15.71 -23.74 -5.63
CA ALA A 250 -17.10 -23.99 -5.24
C ALA A 250 -17.56 -23.11 -4.07
N ILE A 251 -18.86 -22.87 -4.01
CA ILE A 251 -19.53 -22.26 -2.85
C ILE A 251 -20.52 -23.28 -2.29
N THR A 252 -20.46 -23.52 -0.97
CA THR A 252 -21.44 -24.31 -0.24
C THR A 252 -21.97 -23.50 0.94
N THR A 253 -23.29 -23.32 1.03
CA THR A 253 -23.91 -22.61 2.15
C THR A 253 -24.81 -23.53 2.97
N GLY A 254 -24.85 -23.33 4.29
CA GLY A 254 -25.87 -23.94 5.14
C GLY A 254 -27.27 -23.35 4.92
N ALA A 255 -28.16 -23.57 5.89
CA ALA A 255 -29.50 -23.01 5.85
C ALA A 255 -29.54 -21.56 6.34
N SER A 256 -30.55 -20.81 5.91
CA SER A 256 -30.95 -19.53 6.49
C SER A 256 -29.86 -18.44 6.47
N ASN A 257 -28.95 -18.47 5.49
CA ASN A 257 -27.96 -17.40 5.34
C ASN A 257 -28.55 -16.18 4.62
N SER A 258 -28.02 -15.00 4.91
CA SER A 258 -28.40 -13.74 4.26
C SER A 258 -27.19 -13.09 3.62
N PHE A 259 -27.36 -12.64 2.38
CA PHE A 259 -26.34 -11.94 1.59
C PHE A 259 -26.85 -10.56 1.14
N THR A 260 -25.93 -9.70 0.70
CA THR A 260 -26.26 -8.42 0.07
C THR A 260 -26.25 -8.47 -1.45
N ASN A 261 -25.40 -9.32 -2.02
CA ASN A 261 -25.05 -9.29 -3.44
C ASN A 261 -24.99 -10.71 -4.05
N SER A 262 -24.42 -10.82 -5.24
CA SER A 262 -24.33 -12.07 -6.01
C SER A 262 -23.34 -13.07 -5.38
N LEU A 263 -23.47 -14.35 -5.76
CA LEU A 263 -22.49 -15.40 -5.46
C LEU A 263 -21.88 -15.92 -6.77
N GLY A 264 -20.56 -16.09 -6.81
CA GLY A 264 -19.83 -16.52 -8.00
C GLY A 264 -18.87 -17.66 -7.72
N ALA A 265 -18.95 -18.75 -8.48
CA ALA A 265 -18.05 -19.89 -8.36
C ALA A 265 -17.55 -20.41 -9.72
N GLY A 266 -16.27 -20.77 -9.82
CA GLY A 266 -15.69 -21.30 -11.06
C GLY A 266 -16.22 -22.68 -11.45
N ALA A 267 -16.74 -23.47 -10.51
CA ALA A 267 -17.35 -24.77 -10.76
C ALA A 267 -18.80 -24.83 -10.25
N ALA A 268 -19.02 -24.93 -8.93
CA ALA A 268 -20.36 -25.25 -8.42
C ALA A 268 -20.81 -24.32 -7.28
N ILE A 269 -22.11 -24.04 -7.26
CA ILE A 269 -22.79 -23.40 -6.12
C ILE A 269 -23.82 -24.37 -5.57
N THR A 270 -23.70 -24.71 -4.29
CA THR A 270 -24.70 -25.48 -3.54
C THR A 270 -25.20 -24.66 -2.37
N THR A 271 -26.51 -24.48 -2.26
CA THR A 271 -27.12 -23.75 -1.14
C THR A 271 -27.98 -24.66 -0.29
N GLY A 272 -28.00 -24.43 1.02
CA GLY A 272 -28.97 -25.03 1.94
C GLY A 272 -30.38 -24.47 1.73
N ALA A 273 -31.25 -24.67 2.72
CA ALA A 273 -32.62 -24.15 2.66
C ALA A 273 -32.71 -22.71 3.17
N GLY A 274 -33.67 -21.91 2.67
CA GLY A 274 -34.04 -20.63 3.28
C GLY A 274 -33.00 -19.51 3.16
N ASN A 275 -32.05 -19.60 2.24
CA ASN A 275 -31.08 -18.52 2.02
C ASN A 275 -31.74 -17.33 1.31
N VAL A 276 -31.30 -16.12 1.63
CA VAL A 276 -31.73 -14.87 0.97
C VAL A 276 -30.54 -14.28 0.21
N ILE A 277 -30.62 -14.32 -1.11
CA ILE A 277 -29.57 -13.88 -2.04
C ILE A 277 -30.17 -12.82 -2.98
N PRO A 278 -30.04 -11.52 -2.68
CA PRO A 278 -30.59 -10.47 -3.52
C PRO A 278 -30.01 -10.42 -4.95
N GLY A 279 -28.81 -10.95 -5.16
CA GLY A 279 -28.13 -10.99 -6.46
C GLY A 279 -28.35 -12.28 -7.26
N SER A 280 -27.47 -12.50 -8.24
CA SER A 280 -27.44 -13.70 -9.07
C SER A 280 -26.59 -14.81 -8.45
N LEU A 281 -26.83 -16.05 -8.89
CA LEU A 281 -25.88 -17.16 -8.72
C LEU A 281 -25.18 -17.44 -10.05
N ASN A 282 -23.86 -17.35 -10.07
CA ASN A 282 -23.04 -17.55 -11.27
C ASN A 282 -22.07 -18.71 -11.05
N ALA A 283 -22.31 -19.87 -11.66
CA ALA A 283 -21.48 -21.06 -11.53
C ALA A 283 -20.94 -21.55 -12.88
N GLY A 284 -19.65 -21.89 -12.95
CA GLY A 284 -19.06 -22.41 -14.19
C GLY A 284 -19.57 -23.79 -14.61
N ALA A 285 -20.15 -24.58 -13.71
CA ALA A 285 -20.69 -25.90 -14.02
C ALA A 285 -22.13 -26.05 -13.52
N ALA A 286 -22.36 -26.09 -12.20
CA ALA A 286 -23.66 -26.47 -11.67
C ALA A 286 -24.14 -25.57 -10.54
N ILE A 287 -25.46 -25.32 -10.51
CA ILE A 287 -26.15 -24.71 -9.38
C ILE A 287 -27.12 -25.74 -8.80
N THR A 288 -27.02 -25.99 -7.49
CA THR A 288 -27.98 -26.79 -6.72
C THR A 288 -28.51 -25.97 -5.57
N THR A 289 -29.82 -25.83 -5.46
CA THR A 289 -30.46 -25.11 -4.35
C THR A 289 -31.24 -26.04 -3.43
N GLY A 290 -31.18 -25.77 -2.13
CA GLY A 290 -32.10 -26.36 -1.15
C GLY A 290 -33.52 -25.81 -1.30
N ALA A 291 -34.37 -26.04 -0.29
CA ALA A 291 -35.75 -25.53 -0.31
C ALA A 291 -35.82 -24.05 0.09
N ASP A 292 -36.91 -23.37 -0.27
CA ASP A 292 -37.30 -22.07 0.29
C ASP A 292 -36.27 -20.92 0.13
N ASN A 293 -35.32 -20.99 -0.80
CA ASN A 293 -34.41 -19.87 -1.03
C ASN A 293 -35.12 -18.73 -1.76
N VAL A 294 -34.68 -17.50 -1.50
CA VAL A 294 -35.10 -16.29 -2.20
C VAL A 294 -33.91 -15.75 -2.97
N ILE A 295 -34.03 -15.75 -4.30
CA ILE A 295 -32.97 -15.35 -5.23
C ILE A 295 -33.49 -14.20 -6.09
N GLY A 296 -32.85 -13.03 -5.97
CA GLY A 296 -33.38 -11.77 -6.48
C GLY A 296 -33.13 -11.52 -7.97
N VAL A 297 -32.20 -12.25 -8.59
CA VAL A 297 -31.86 -12.10 -10.03
C VAL A 297 -31.77 -13.48 -10.68
N ASP A 298 -30.70 -13.76 -11.42
CA ASP A 298 -30.61 -14.92 -12.31
C ASP A 298 -29.84 -16.09 -11.67
N LEU A 299 -30.13 -17.28 -12.16
CA LEU A 299 -29.27 -18.46 -12.03
C LEU A 299 -28.54 -18.68 -13.35
N ASN A 300 -27.22 -18.63 -13.34
CA ASN A 300 -26.39 -18.87 -14.52
C ASN A 300 -25.43 -20.04 -14.25
N ALA A 301 -25.62 -21.15 -14.95
CA ALA A 301 -24.79 -22.34 -14.84
C ALA A 301 -24.25 -22.78 -16.21
N GLY A 302 -22.98 -23.19 -16.26
CA GLY A 302 -22.39 -23.72 -17.49
C GLY A 302 -22.98 -25.05 -17.96
N ALA A 303 -23.51 -25.88 -17.06
CA ALA A 303 -24.04 -27.20 -17.37
C ALA A 303 -25.47 -27.43 -16.87
N ALA A 304 -25.70 -27.34 -15.55
CA ALA A 304 -26.98 -27.77 -14.97
C ALA A 304 -27.45 -26.90 -13.81
N ILE A 305 -28.77 -26.80 -13.67
CA ILE A 305 -29.45 -26.15 -12.55
C ILE A 305 -30.42 -27.16 -11.92
N THR A 306 -30.29 -27.41 -10.62
CA THR A 306 -31.22 -28.22 -9.82
C THR A 306 -31.82 -27.37 -8.72
N ILE A 307 -33.15 -27.36 -8.64
CA ILE A 307 -33.89 -26.46 -7.74
C ILE A 307 -34.69 -27.27 -6.73
N GLY A 308 -34.48 -26.99 -5.45
CA GLY A 308 -35.25 -27.58 -4.35
C GLY A 308 -36.69 -27.07 -4.32
N ALA A 309 -37.48 -27.57 -3.36
CA ALA A 309 -38.88 -27.16 -3.24
C ALA A 309 -39.02 -25.66 -2.91
N SER A 310 -40.08 -25.02 -3.42
CA SER A 310 -40.54 -23.69 -2.96
C SER A 310 -39.53 -22.53 -3.07
N ASN A 311 -38.52 -22.63 -3.94
CA ASN A 311 -37.63 -21.51 -4.20
C ASN A 311 -38.36 -20.36 -4.90
N THR A 312 -38.07 -19.13 -4.49
CA THR A 312 -38.47 -17.91 -5.19
C THR A 312 -37.28 -17.39 -5.98
N ILE A 313 -37.37 -17.39 -7.31
CA ILE A 313 -36.33 -16.87 -8.21
C ILE A 313 -36.98 -15.79 -9.06
N SER A 314 -36.54 -14.55 -8.89
CA SER A 314 -37.12 -13.40 -9.60
C SER A 314 -36.65 -13.29 -11.05
N GLY A 315 -35.46 -13.81 -11.38
CA GLY A 315 -34.87 -13.78 -12.72
C GLY A 315 -34.95 -15.11 -13.47
N SER A 316 -34.07 -15.24 -14.47
CA SER A 316 -34.02 -16.37 -15.39
C SER A 316 -33.15 -17.52 -14.88
N GLN A 317 -33.42 -18.73 -15.39
CA GLN A 317 -32.63 -19.93 -15.14
C GLN A 317 -31.88 -20.33 -16.41
N ASN A 318 -30.63 -19.89 -16.52
CA ASN A 318 -29.80 -20.07 -17.69
C ASN A 318 -28.82 -21.23 -17.47
N PHE A 319 -29.04 -22.34 -18.17
CA PHE A 319 -28.11 -23.47 -18.21
C PHE A 319 -27.45 -23.56 -19.59
N GLY A 320 -26.25 -24.16 -19.66
CA GLY A 320 -25.48 -24.20 -20.91
C GLY A 320 -24.86 -22.85 -21.28
N VAL A 321 -24.72 -21.94 -20.31
CA VAL A 321 -24.12 -20.61 -20.52
C VAL A 321 -22.64 -20.79 -20.91
N VAL A 322 -22.18 -20.04 -21.92
CA VAL A 322 -20.77 -20.06 -22.33
C VAL A 322 -19.90 -19.63 -21.14
N THR A 323 -19.03 -20.53 -20.72
CA THR A 323 -18.05 -20.30 -19.65
C THR A 323 -16.77 -19.69 -20.22
N PRO A 324 -16.13 -18.72 -19.54
CA PRO A 324 -16.52 -18.16 -18.24
C PRO A 324 -17.63 -17.10 -18.35
N ILE A 325 -18.48 -17.01 -17.32
CA ILE A 325 -19.49 -15.96 -17.19
C ILE A 325 -18.76 -14.60 -17.07
N SER A 326 -19.01 -13.68 -18.00
CA SER A 326 -18.20 -12.44 -18.19
C SER A 326 -18.01 -11.60 -16.93
N GLY A 327 -18.97 -11.60 -15.98
CA GLY A 327 -18.82 -10.87 -14.71
C GLY A 327 -18.01 -11.61 -13.65
N TYR A 328 -18.02 -12.95 -13.67
CA TYR A 328 -17.20 -13.77 -12.77
C TYR A 328 -15.71 -13.68 -13.13
N SER A 329 -15.38 -13.78 -14.43
CA SER A 329 -13.97 -13.74 -14.87
C SER A 329 -13.28 -12.41 -14.57
N VAL A 330 -13.97 -11.28 -14.77
CA VAL A 330 -13.41 -9.97 -14.46
C VAL A 330 -13.26 -9.76 -12.96
N ALA A 331 -14.22 -10.20 -12.15
CA ALA A 331 -14.11 -10.13 -10.69
C ALA A 331 -12.94 -10.99 -10.16
N MET A 332 -12.72 -12.17 -10.74
CA MET A 332 -11.59 -13.02 -10.35
C MET A 332 -10.24 -12.38 -10.73
N ALA A 333 -10.14 -11.77 -11.91
CA ALA A 333 -8.95 -11.03 -12.30
C ALA A 333 -8.67 -9.82 -11.40
N ALA A 334 -9.70 -9.07 -10.99
CA ALA A 334 -9.53 -7.96 -10.04
C ALA A 334 -9.05 -8.46 -8.67
N PHE A 335 -9.59 -9.59 -8.20
CA PHE A 335 -9.12 -10.24 -6.99
C PHE A 335 -7.65 -10.71 -7.09
N ASP A 336 -7.23 -11.30 -8.21
CA ASP A 336 -5.83 -11.68 -8.44
C ASP A 336 -4.88 -10.47 -8.37
N VAL A 337 -5.29 -9.35 -8.97
CA VAL A 337 -4.54 -8.07 -8.90
C VAL A 337 -4.45 -7.57 -7.46
N ALA A 338 -5.56 -7.57 -6.71
CA ALA A 338 -5.57 -7.15 -5.31
C ALA A 338 -4.68 -8.02 -4.43
N MET A 339 -4.67 -9.35 -4.66
CA MET A 339 -3.80 -10.29 -3.96
C MET A 339 -2.33 -9.95 -4.23
N ALA A 340 -1.94 -9.78 -5.49
CA ALA A 340 -0.57 -9.41 -5.87
C ALA A 340 -0.14 -8.05 -5.30
N ASP A 341 -0.99 -7.01 -5.40
CA ASP A 341 -0.74 -5.70 -4.81
C ASP A 341 -0.50 -5.85 -3.30
N SER A 342 -1.40 -6.53 -2.59
CA SER A 342 -1.29 -6.71 -1.15
C SER A 342 0.02 -7.37 -0.72
N LEU A 343 0.59 -8.28 -1.52
CA LEU A 343 1.85 -8.98 -1.26
C LEU A 343 3.08 -8.13 -1.59
N SER A 344 2.96 -7.19 -2.54
CA SER A 344 4.04 -6.28 -2.93
C SER A 344 4.32 -5.18 -1.90
N ARG A 345 3.32 -4.84 -1.07
CA ARG A 345 3.44 -3.74 -0.11
C ARG A 345 4.38 -4.09 1.04
N PRO A 346 5.22 -3.16 1.53
CA PRO A 346 5.98 -3.38 2.76
C PRO A 346 5.02 -3.58 3.94
N SER A 347 5.46 -4.30 4.96
CA SER A 347 4.62 -4.63 6.12
C SER A 347 5.39 -4.62 7.42
N THR A 348 4.69 -4.35 8.52
CA THR A 348 5.18 -4.55 9.89
C THR A 348 4.86 -5.97 10.35
N LEU A 349 5.86 -6.66 10.89
CA LEU A 349 5.68 -8.00 11.45
C LEU A 349 4.97 -7.91 12.81
N LEU A 350 3.93 -8.73 13.01
CA LEU A 350 3.20 -8.84 14.27
C LEU A 350 3.38 -10.24 14.90
N ALA A 351 3.05 -10.35 16.18
CA ALA A 351 2.89 -11.65 16.85
C ALA A 351 1.70 -12.42 16.26
N ALA A 352 1.73 -13.75 16.38
CA ALA A 352 0.72 -14.61 15.75
C ALA A 352 -0.70 -14.43 16.33
N GLU A 353 -0.85 -14.01 17.58
CA GLU A 353 -2.17 -13.79 18.19
C GLU A 353 -2.58 -12.31 18.07
N LEU A 354 -3.79 -12.07 17.55
CA LEU A 354 -4.37 -10.74 17.35
C LEU A 354 -5.47 -10.40 18.37
N GLY A 355 -6.02 -11.39 19.06
CA GLY A 355 -6.99 -11.21 20.13
C GLY A 355 -6.45 -10.30 21.23
N GLU A 356 -7.33 -9.46 21.77
CA GLU A 356 -7.04 -8.47 22.82
C GLU A 356 -6.04 -7.38 22.40
N THR A 357 -5.86 -7.16 21.09
CA THR A 357 -4.98 -6.10 20.57
C THR A 357 -5.77 -4.95 19.92
N THR A 358 -5.10 -3.82 19.75
CA THR A 358 -5.58 -2.68 18.96
C THR A 358 -4.55 -2.35 17.89
N LEU A 359 -4.97 -2.32 16.64
CA LEU A 359 -4.14 -1.93 15.50
C LEU A 359 -4.61 -0.59 14.94
N GLY A 360 -3.65 0.28 14.59
CA GLY A 360 -3.91 1.44 13.75
C GLY A 360 -3.87 1.09 12.26
N ALA A 361 -4.17 2.06 11.38
CA ALA A 361 -4.00 1.91 9.94
C ALA A 361 -2.60 1.42 9.58
N GLY A 362 -2.48 0.50 8.63
CA GLY A 362 -1.20 -0.12 8.32
C GLY A 362 -1.30 -1.40 7.47
N VAL A 363 -0.13 -1.86 7.02
CA VAL A 363 0.04 -3.18 6.41
C VAL A 363 0.82 -4.06 7.39
N TYR A 364 0.24 -5.19 7.79
CA TYR A 364 0.76 -6.07 8.84
C TYR A 364 0.93 -7.49 8.33
N SER A 365 2.01 -8.16 8.72
CA SER A 365 2.27 -9.56 8.36
C SER A 365 2.54 -10.46 9.57
N ALA A 366 2.15 -11.73 9.44
CA ALA A 366 2.55 -12.78 10.38
C ALA A 366 3.85 -13.48 9.93
N PRO A 367 4.66 -14.02 10.85
CA PRO A 367 5.77 -14.90 10.50
C PRO A 367 5.29 -16.19 9.80
N ALA A 368 4.13 -16.72 10.21
CA ALA A 368 3.56 -17.95 9.65
C ALA A 368 2.03 -17.87 9.52
N PHE A 369 1.32 -17.57 10.60
CA PHE A 369 -0.15 -17.52 10.65
C PHE A 369 -0.63 -16.50 11.68
N PHE A 370 -1.89 -16.11 11.56
CA PHE A 370 -2.60 -15.38 12.61
C PHE A 370 -3.71 -16.22 13.24
N THR A 371 -3.83 -16.11 14.56
CA THR A 371 -4.99 -16.53 15.35
C THR A 371 -5.67 -15.32 15.96
N LEU A 372 -6.96 -15.44 16.24
CA LEU A 372 -7.76 -14.41 16.89
C LEU A 372 -8.65 -15.05 17.94
N THR A 373 -8.18 -15.03 19.19
CA THR A 373 -8.84 -15.60 20.38
C THR A 373 -9.41 -14.48 21.26
N GLY A 374 -10.39 -13.73 20.74
CA GLY A 374 -11.02 -12.63 21.48
C GLY A 374 -11.41 -11.47 20.59
N ALA A 375 -11.34 -10.25 21.13
CA ALA A 375 -11.63 -9.03 20.38
C ALA A 375 -10.35 -8.41 19.81
N LEU A 376 -10.34 -8.12 18.51
CA LEU A 376 -9.35 -7.25 17.86
C LEU A 376 -10.00 -5.91 17.56
N THR A 377 -9.36 -4.80 17.96
CA THR A 377 -9.83 -3.46 17.61
C THR A 377 -9.01 -2.88 16.46
N LEU A 378 -9.67 -2.40 15.42
CA LEU A 378 -9.09 -1.63 14.33
C LEU A 378 -9.46 -0.16 14.53
N ASP A 379 -8.49 0.63 14.94
CA ASP A 379 -8.67 2.03 15.30
C ASP A 379 -8.17 2.96 14.17
N ALA A 380 -9.12 3.63 13.52
CA ALA A 380 -8.84 4.59 12.45
C ALA A 380 -8.36 5.96 12.95
N LYS A 381 -8.34 6.21 14.27
CA LYS A 381 -7.89 7.47 14.87
C LYS A 381 -8.57 8.71 14.27
N ASN A 382 -9.87 8.60 13.99
CA ASN A 382 -10.73 9.61 13.36
C ASN A 382 -10.46 9.86 11.86
N ASP A 383 -9.73 8.97 11.19
CA ASP A 383 -9.53 9.00 9.74
C ASP A 383 -10.45 7.97 9.05
N PRO A 384 -11.59 8.36 8.46
CA PRO A 384 -12.49 7.43 7.79
C PRO A 384 -11.84 6.76 6.56
N THR A 385 -10.74 7.31 6.04
CA THR A 385 -10.00 6.74 4.92
C THR A 385 -8.92 5.75 5.36
N ALA A 386 -8.77 5.50 6.67
CA ALA A 386 -7.81 4.55 7.22
C ALA A 386 -7.97 3.15 6.63
N VAL A 387 -6.84 2.59 6.17
CA VAL A 387 -6.77 1.25 5.57
C VAL A 387 -5.98 0.29 6.44
N PHE A 388 -6.47 -0.94 6.53
CA PHE A 388 -5.87 -2.04 7.27
C PHE A 388 -5.69 -3.23 6.33
N ILE A 389 -4.44 -3.63 6.08
CA ILE A 389 -4.12 -4.85 5.33
C ILE A 389 -3.44 -5.81 6.30
N ILE A 390 -4.15 -6.84 6.74
CA ILE A 390 -3.63 -7.88 7.65
C ILE A 390 -3.39 -9.14 6.83
N ARG A 391 -2.11 -9.49 6.61
CA ARG A 391 -1.73 -10.60 5.75
C ARG A 391 -0.96 -11.71 6.46
N SER A 392 -1.17 -12.95 6.04
CA SER A 392 -0.42 -14.11 6.52
C SER A 392 0.06 -14.96 5.35
N PRO A 393 1.32 -15.45 5.36
CA PRO A 393 1.80 -16.41 4.36
C PRO A 393 1.10 -17.78 4.48
N GLY A 394 0.66 -18.15 5.68
CA GLY A 394 -0.15 -19.33 5.94
C GLY A 394 -1.63 -18.94 6.05
N TYR A 395 -2.23 -19.19 7.21
CA TYR A 395 -3.66 -19.02 7.43
C TYR A 395 -3.98 -17.90 8.43
N ILE A 396 -5.23 -17.46 8.40
CA ILE A 396 -5.82 -16.61 9.43
C ILE A 396 -7.02 -17.37 9.99
N SER A 397 -7.05 -17.55 11.32
CA SER A 397 -8.14 -18.28 11.98
C SER A 397 -8.70 -17.49 13.16
N THR A 398 -10.02 -17.47 13.29
CA THR A 398 -10.72 -16.82 14.41
C THR A 398 -11.47 -17.86 15.23
N ALA A 399 -11.39 -17.75 16.55
CA ALA A 399 -12.11 -18.65 17.46
C ALA A 399 -13.62 -18.42 17.41
N ALA A 400 -14.39 -19.34 17.99
CA ALA A 400 -15.83 -19.14 18.17
C ALA A 400 -16.10 -17.89 19.03
N GLY A 401 -17.06 -17.06 18.62
CA GLY A 401 -17.42 -15.82 19.31
C GLY A 401 -16.35 -14.71 19.25
N ALA A 402 -15.27 -14.90 18.51
CA ALA A 402 -14.25 -13.87 18.32
C ALA A 402 -14.80 -12.66 17.54
N SER A 403 -14.26 -11.46 17.77
CA SER A 403 -14.82 -10.24 17.18
C SER A 403 -13.77 -9.27 16.64
N ILE A 404 -14.04 -8.68 15.48
CA ILE A 404 -13.29 -7.56 14.92
C ILE A 404 -14.12 -6.28 15.11
N VAL A 405 -13.62 -5.37 15.93
CA VAL A 405 -14.27 -4.10 16.29
C VAL A 405 -13.67 -2.96 15.49
N LEU A 406 -14.50 -2.22 14.75
CA LEU A 406 -14.10 -1.00 14.06
C LEU A 406 -14.30 0.20 14.99
N ALA A 407 -13.24 0.97 15.21
CA ALA A 407 -13.25 2.12 16.11
C ALA A 407 -12.87 3.43 15.40
N ASN A 408 -13.37 4.54 15.94
CA ASN A 408 -13.00 5.91 15.58
C ASN A 408 -12.97 6.18 14.06
N GLY A 409 -14.04 5.78 13.36
CA GLY A 409 -14.20 6.01 11.92
C GLY A 409 -13.70 4.90 11.01
N ALA A 410 -13.17 3.79 11.54
CA ALA A 410 -12.75 2.66 10.73
C ALA A 410 -13.95 2.08 9.94
N GLN A 411 -13.74 1.79 8.66
CA GLN A 411 -14.77 1.29 7.75
C GLN A 411 -14.40 -0.11 7.25
N ALA A 412 -15.37 -1.04 7.24
CA ALA A 412 -15.15 -2.42 6.79
C ALA A 412 -14.65 -2.50 5.33
N SER A 413 -15.09 -1.57 4.47
CA SER A 413 -14.63 -1.45 3.08
C SER A 413 -13.11 -1.24 2.95
N ASN A 414 -12.46 -0.69 3.98
CA ASN A 414 -11.01 -0.41 4.02
C ASN A 414 -10.21 -1.44 4.83
N VAL A 415 -10.83 -2.56 5.25
CA VAL A 415 -10.15 -3.65 5.96
C VAL A 415 -9.99 -4.83 5.00
N PHE A 416 -8.77 -5.39 4.94
CA PHE A 416 -8.41 -6.49 4.06
C PHE A 416 -7.66 -7.58 4.83
N TRP A 417 -8.21 -8.79 4.80
CA TRP A 417 -7.65 -10.00 5.39
C TRP A 417 -7.06 -10.85 4.28
N VAL A 418 -5.74 -10.96 4.21
CA VAL A 418 -5.07 -11.66 3.11
C VAL A 418 -4.40 -12.93 3.64
N SER A 419 -4.83 -14.10 3.18
CA SER A 419 -4.25 -15.38 3.58
C SER A 419 -3.66 -16.13 2.39
N GLY A 420 -2.38 -16.49 2.50
CA GLY A 420 -1.67 -17.33 1.54
C GLY A 420 -2.16 -18.79 1.49
N SER A 421 -3.00 -19.20 2.44
CA SER A 421 -3.71 -20.47 2.42
C SER A 421 -5.20 -20.26 2.67
N TYR A 422 -5.68 -20.31 3.90
CA TYR A 422 -7.11 -20.22 4.19
C TYR A 422 -7.46 -19.21 5.28
N PHE A 423 -8.70 -18.74 5.21
CA PHE A 423 -9.34 -18.02 6.31
C PHE A 423 -10.40 -18.90 6.96
N SER A 424 -10.37 -19.06 8.27
CA SER A 424 -11.42 -19.78 9.01
C SER A 424 -11.98 -18.95 10.16
N ALA A 425 -13.28 -19.08 10.39
CA ALA A 425 -13.93 -18.48 11.55
C ALA A 425 -14.83 -19.47 12.27
N GLY A 426 -14.72 -19.50 13.59
CA GLY A 426 -15.59 -20.28 14.46
C GLY A 426 -17.04 -19.80 14.43
N ALA A 427 -17.92 -20.59 15.05
CA ALA A 427 -19.33 -20.22 15.17
C ALA A 427 -19.51 -18.92 15.95
N GLY A 428 -20.48 -18.10 15.56
CA GLY A 428 -20.81 -16.83 16.22
C GLY A 428 -19.73 -15.75 16.13
N ALA A 429 -18.68 -15.93 15.31
CA ALA A 429 -17.66 -14.90 15.12
C ALA A 429 -18.26 -13.66 14.43
N VAL A 430 -17.85 -12.46 14.86
CA VAL A 430 -18.30 -11.17 14.31
C VAL A 430 -17.14 -10.50 13.59
N LEU A 431 -17.17 -10.51 12.26
CA LEU A 431 -16.07 -10.12 11.40
C LEU A 431 -16.35 -8.79 10.69
N SER A 432 -15.29 -8.04 10.42
CA SER A 432 -15.32 -6.83 9.59
C SER A 432 -14.16 -6.84 8.60
N GLY A 433 -14.44 -6.60 7.31
CA GLY A 433 -13.44 -6.51 6.25
C GLY A 433 -13.65 -7.44 5.07
N ASN A 434 -12.83 -7.27 4.06
CA ASN A 434 -12.79 -8.11 2.86
C ASN A 434 -11.79 -9.25 3.07
N ILE A 435 -12.23 -10.49 2.92
CA ILE A 435 -11.42 -11.70 3.10
C ILE A 435 -10.91 -12.18 1.75
N LEU A 436 -9.59 -12.28 1.60
CA LEU A 436 -8.86 -12.70 0.41
C LEU A 436 -8.03 -13.94 0.77
N ALA A 437 -8.45 -15.14 0.37
CA ALA A 437 -7.73 -16.38 0.63
C ALA A 437 -7.27 -17.07 -0.65
N THR A 438 -6.07 -17.62 -0.68
CA THR A 438 -5.55 -18.38 -1.84
C THR A 438 -6.28 -19.71 -2.03
N SER A 439 -6.51 -20.46 -0.95
CA SER A 439 -7.08 -21.80 -0.98
C SER A 439 -8.57 -21.81 -0.68
N TYR A 440 -9.02 -21.45 0.52
CA TYR A 440 -10.43 -21.54 0.88
C TYR A 440 -10.83 -20.61 2.02
N VAL A 441 -12.13 -20.40 2.17
CA VAL A 441 -12.71 -19.71 3.34
C VAL A 441 -13.80 -20.57 3.99
N THR A 442 -13.80 -20.63 5.32
CA THR A 442 -14.86 -21.29 6.09
C THR A 442 -15.39 -20.36 7.19
N LEU A 443 -16.70 -20.17 7.27
CA LEU A 443 -17.35 -19.50 8.41
C LEU A 443 -18.30 -20.46 9.11
N GLY A 444 -18.17 -20.58 10.43
CA GLY A 444 -19.05 -21.40 11.27
C GLY A 444 -20.49 -20.88 11.31
N ALA A 445 -21.38 -21.66 11.93
CA ALA A 445 -22.78 -21.26 12.12
C ALA A 445 -22.89 -19.95 12.90
N ASP A 446 -23.93 -19.17 12.59
CA ASP A 446 -24.25 -17.91 13.25
C ASP A 446 -23.14 -16.84 13.17
N ALA A 447 -22.12 -17.03 12.33
CA ALA A 447 -21.09 -16.03 12.09
C ALA A 447 -21.65 -14.82 11.30
N GLY A 448 -21.17 -13.63 11.60
CA GLY A 448 -21.50 -12.40 10.88
C GLY A 448 -20.26 -11.81 10.22
N LEU A 449 -20.39 -11.35 8.98
CA LEU A 449 -19.38 -10.58 8.26
C LEU A 449 -19.98 -9.30 7.72
N THR A 450 -19.34 -8.17 8.02
CA THR A 450 -19.48 -6.94 7.24
C THR A 450 -18.29 -6.82 6.30
N GLY A 451 -18.48 -7.14 5.03
CA GLY A 451 -17.50 -7.15 3.96
C GLY A 451 -17.77 -8.27 2.94
N ARG A 452 -16.74 -8.68 2.22
CA ARG A 452 -16.82 -9.65 1.11
C ARG A 452 -15.86 -10.82 1.31
N ILE A 453 -16.13 -11.96 0.66
CA ILE A 453 -15.29 -13.15 0.75
C ILE A 453 -14.81 -13.59 -0.63
N PHE A 454 -13.50 -13.76 -0.77
CA PHE A 454 -12.81 -14.18 -1.99
C PHE A 454 -11.92 -15.39 -1.70
N SER A 455 -12.01 -16.41 -2.55
CA SER A 455 -11.17 -17.62 -2.54
C SER A 455 -10.61 -17.87 -3.94
N GLN A 456 -9.28 -17.90 -4.09
CA GLN A 456 -8.63 -17.82 -5.41
C GLN A 456 -8.74 -19.12 -6.19
N SER A 457 -8.34 -20.23 -5.58
CA SER A 457 -8.26 -21.53 -6.25
C SER A 457 -9.25 -22.55 -5.73
N GLY A 458 -9.75 -22.40 -4.50
CA GLY A 458 -10.62 -23.38 -3.87
C GLY A 458 -11.98 -22.80 -3.48
N TYR A 459 -12.50 -23.27 -2.36
CA TYR A 459 -13.92 -23.17 -2.04
C TYR A 459 -14.25 -22.15 -0.93
N ILE A 460 -15.52 -21.79 -0.84
CA ILE A 460 -16.10 -21.08 0.30
C ILE A 460 -17.18 -21.97 0.92
N THR A 461 -17.11 -22.22 2.22
CA THR A 461 -18.15 -22.95 2.97
C THR A 461 -18.69 -22.11 4.12
N LEU A 462 -20.00 -21.97 4.21
CA LEU A 462 -20.68 -21.27 5.29
C LEU A 462 -21.56 -22.23 6.08
N GLY A 463 -21.60 -22.06 7.40
CA GLY A 463 -22.57 -22.71 8.28
C GLY A 463 -24.00 -22.25 8.03
N ALA A 464 -24.89 -22.55 8.99
CA ALA A 464 -26.25 -22.00 8.98
C ALA A 464 -26.28 -20.59 9.61
N ASN A 465 -27.29 -19.79 9.26
CA ASN A 465 -27.54 -18.46 9.83
C ASN A 465 -26.39 -17.46 9.69
N VAL A 466 -25.47 -17.68 8.75
CA VAL A 466 -24.40 -16.73 8.43
C VAL A 466 -24.99 -15.50 7.74
N THR A 467 -24.54 -14.33 8.17
CA THR A 467 -24.91 -13.05 7.56
C THR A 467 -23.68 -12.41 6.91
N VAL A 468 -23.73 -12.15 5.61
CA VAL A 468 -22.71 -11.40 4.87
C VAL A 468 -23.33 -10.10 4.34
N LYS A 469 -22.87 -8.95 4.85
CA LYS A 469 -23.34 -7.61 4.47
C LYS A 469 -22.18 -6.79 3.91
N ASN A 470 -22.42 -5.86 2.98
CA ASN A 470 -21.39 -4.98 2.43
C ASN A 470 -21.47 -3.58 3.03
#